data_AF-A0A540WC29-F1
#
_entry.id   AF-A0A540WC29-F1
#
_cell.length_a   1.000
_cell.length_b   1.000
_cell.length_c   1.000
_cell.angle_alpha   90.00
_cell.angle_beta   90.00
_cell.angle_gamma   90.00
#
_symmetry.space_group_name_H-M   'P 1'
#
loop_
_entity.id
_entity.type
_entity.pdbx_description
1 polymer ?
#
loop_
_entity_poly.entity_id
_entity_poly.type
_entity_poly.pdbx_seq_one_letter_code
_entity_poly.pdbx_strand_id
1 'polypeptide(L)'
;MSTAGATTDLPRQQPVTSADERVGLNGAVAAALTRVVGSMPALYITLVVFAAWITLATLGPLRGADPYPFPFLLFMDNVVQLVLCLVILVGQRVLGMAADHRAVQTYENAEAIFERVTDLQAHLDRHDRALGRGVSLLESSPHPWIQRHRVQPAPQAVDQTTGLNGRIAAWLTQRLGSMWAFYVAAVTQLLWIGMAELGVQKFDPYPFAFMSFLSTLAQLVFMIVIMVGQDVLNKAADRRSEQTLLDAEAILHECRRMKARLVAQDRVIDSLADYTSTQVTRQLARAVHQSRLEAAVAAGQEPGSRPALRPWDELPEELKEANRLQARKLGELLAEIGCLMVPTYDPSLIVDFDQEEARLLARREYELRLSDRKARGAAELPSQRDTLGDGLVPWELLSDRARAQAVDMVRRLPAMLADVGFQVLRTGAGADGAGELDFTPEDWGTLGTSLMAAGVLVALAEGVADPEELSAMVKLLREASVSHPRRFIRELAGSSTFETGLRPDTTYVGYRGPALKTIREATAAVARTAPEELTGFRAFLMEIATTVADANNEGGFFGLGARPRVPNEAAAMEAVRTATLLDRQLNG
;
A
#
# COMPACT_ATOMS: atom_id res chain seq x y z
N MET A 1 -17.79 -1.03 -13.11
CA MET A 1 -18.10 0.02 -12.11
C MET A 1 -17.45 -0.38 -10.79
N SER A 2 -16.24 0.12 -10.54
CA SER A 2 -15.50 -0.09 -9.30
C SER A 2 -15.07 1.29 -8.82
N THR A 3 -15.75 1.80 -7.79
CA THR A 3 -15.25 2.94 -7.01
C THR A 3 -14.04 2.43 -6.22
N ALA A 4 -12.87 2.46 -6.84
CA ALA A 4 -11.62 2.31 -6.13
C ALA A 4 -11.55 3.49 -5.15
N GLY A 5 -11.71 3.18 -3.86
CA GLY A 5 -11.62 4.17 -2.80
C GLY A 5 -10.29 4.88 -2.94
N ALA A 6 -10.32 6.20 -3.12
CA ALA A 6 -9.18 7.04 -2.88
C ALA A 6 -8.68 6.69 -1.48
N THR A 7 -7.51 6.05 -1.38
CA THR A 7 -6.73 6.06 -0.16
C THR A 7 -6.33 7.51 0.04
N THR A 8 -7.21 8.28 0.67
CA THR A 8 -6.85 9.49 1.38
C THR A 8 -5.84 9.05 2.43
N ASP A 9 -4.56 8.98 2.05
CA ASP A 9 -3.47 8.96 3.01
C ASP A 9 -3.66 10.23 3.82
N LEU A 10 -4.30 10.10 4.99
CA LEU A 10 -4.27 11.14 6.00
C LEU A 10 -2.79 11.44 6.20
N PRO A 11 -2.38 12.73 6.17
CA PRO A 11 -0.98 13.09 6.34
C PRO A 11 -0.48 12.36 7.58
N ARG A 12 0.60 11.58 7.45
CA ARG A 12 1.22 10.88 8.60
C ARG A 12 1.50 11.93 9.65
N GLN A 13 0.58 12.09 10.61
CA GLN A 13 0.80 12.97 11.72
C GLN A 13 1.98 12.38 12.46
N GLN A 14 3.10 13.09 12.42
CA GLN A 14 4.26 12.67 13.19
C GLN A 14 3.82 12.52 14.65
N PRO A 15 4.28 11.47 15.35
CA PRO A 15 3.96 11.32 16.75
C PRO A 15 4.43 12.59 17.46
N VAL A 16 3.53 13.31 18.15
CA VAL A 16 3.90 14.54 18.83
C VAL A 16 4.98 14.20 19.85
N THR A 17 6.22 14.60 19.54
CA THR A 17 7.32 14.45 20.47
C THR A 17 7.28 15.61 21.45
N SER A 18 7.79 15.40 22.66
CA SER A 18 7.92 16.48 23.66
C SER A 18 8.84 17.63 23.19
N ALA A 19 9.50 17.49 22.03
CA ALA A 19 10.34 18.51 21.41
C ALA A 19 9.59 19.37 20.39
N ASP A 20 8.48 18.90 19.81
CA ASP A 20 7.75 19.60 18.73
C ASP A 20 6.73 20.61 19.26
N GLU A 21 6.33 20.46 20.52
CA GLU A 21 5.43 21.41 21.16
C GLU A 21 6.20 22.70 21.46
N ARG A 22 5.64 23.85 21.07
CA ARG A 22 6.14 25.18 21.46
C ARG A 22 5.97 25.38 22.96
N VAL A 23 6.68 24.59 23.75
CA VAL A 23 6.95 24.89 25.14
C VAL A 23 7.71 26.21 25.06
N GLY A 24 7.06 27.32 25.40
CA GLY A 24 7.75 28.60 25.49
C GLY A 24 9.06 28.40 26.27
N LEU A 25 10.14 29.05 25.87
CA LEU A 25 11.52 28.85 26.36
C LEU A 25 11.59 28.45 27.85
N ASN A 26 10.80 29.13 28.66
CA ASN A 26 10.57 28.92 30.08
C ASN A 26 10.12 27.50 30.51
N GLY A 27 9.15 26.88 29.84
CA GLY A 27 8.70 25.53 30.18
C GLY A 27 9.70 24.45 29.74
N ALA A 28 10.48 24.70 28.68
CA ALA A 28 11.53 23.79 28.24
C ALA A 28 12.68 23.77 29.24
N VAL A 29 13.07 24.97 29.72
CA VAL A 29 14.00 25.13 30.83
C VAL A 29 13.49 24.42 32.08
N ALA A 30 12.23 24.63 32.47
CA ALA A 30 11.65 23.95 33.64
C ALA A 30 11.68 22.42 33.52
N ALA A 31 11.24 21.87 32.38
CA ALA A 31 11.24 20.43 32.15
C ALA A 31 12.67 19.84 32.12
N ALA A 32 13.63 20.53 31.52
CA ALA A 32 15.03 20.13 31.52
C ALA A 32 15.62 20.15 32.93
N LEU A 33 15.36 21.21 33.71
CA LEU A 33 15.82 21.32 35.09
C LEU A 33 15.21 20.24 35.98
N THR A 34 13.91 19.95 35.83
CA THR A 34 13.25 18.83 36.53
C THR A 34 13.91 17.49 36.19
N ARG A 35 14.26 17.26 34.92
CA ARG A 35 14.94 16.01 34.51
C ARG A 35 16.35 15.91 35.07
N VAL A 36 17.11 17.02 35.09
CA VAL A 36 18.47 17.06 35.63
C VAL A 36 18.44 16.85 37.15
N VAL A 37 17.56 17.55 37.87
CA VAL A 37 17.50 17.45 39.34
C VAL A 37 16.90 16.12 39.78
N GLY A 38 15.96 15.55 39.03
CA GLY A 38 15.40 14.22 39.29
C GLY A 38 16.33 13.04 38.96
N SER A 39 17.61 13.30 38.64
CA SER A 39 18.57 12.25 38.24
C SER A 39 19.44 11.75 39.40
N MET A 40 19.86 10.48 39.35
CA MET A 40 20.77 9.90 40.34
C MET A 40 22.12 10.63 40.45
N PRO A 41 22.76 11.10 39.36
CA PRO A 41 23.97 11.92 39.45
C PRO A 41 23.78 13.22 40.24
N ALA A 42 22.64 13.90 40.08
CA ALA A 42 22.37 15.13 40.83
C ALA A 42 22.29 14.88 42.33
N LEU A 43 21.71 13.75 42.75
CA LEU A 43 21.72 13.31 44.15
C LEU A 43 23.16 13.14 44.68
N TYR A 44 24.01 12.43 43.95
CA TYR A 44 25.41 12.20 44.39
C TYR A 44 26.19 13.51 44.49
N ILE A 45 26.06 14.40 43.50
CA ILE A 45 26.71 15.71 43.53
C ILE A 45 26.24 16.51 44.75
N THR A 46 24.94 16.54 45.01
CA THR A 46 24.37 17.26 46.16
C THR A 46 24.91 16.70 47.47
N LEU A 47 24.88 15.37 47.66
CA LEU A 47 25.43 14.72 48.86
C LEU A 47 26.91 15.05 49.07
N VAL A 48 27.72 15.04 48.01
CA VAL A 48 29.15 15.39 48.08
C VAL A 48 29.34 16.84 48.46
N VAL A 49 28.58 17.77 47.86
CA VAL A 49 28.67 19.21 48.16
C VAL A 49 28.29 19.49 49.62
N PHE A 50 27.19 18.93 50.10
CA PHE A 50 26.76 19.11 51.49
C PHE A 50 27.76 18.49 52.47
N ALA A 51 28.25 17.27 52.22
CA ALA A 51 29.24 16.62 53.07
C ALA A 51 30.57 17.41 53.10
N ALA A 52 31.02 17.92 51.95
CA ALA A 52 32.21 18.76 51.85
C ALA A 52 32.03 20.07 52.63
N TRP A 53 30.90 20.75 52.49
CA TRP A 53 30.60 22.00 53.21
C TRP A 53 30.58 21.78 54.72
N ILE A 54 29.84 20.77 55.20
CA ILE A 54 29.76 20.43 56.62
C ILE A 54 31.15 20.12 57.19
N THR A 55 31.97 19.35 56.47
CA THR A 55 33.35 19.02 56.89
C THR A 55 34.22 20.28 56.98
N LEU A 56 34.12 21.18 56.01
CA LEU A 56 34.96 22.38 55.93
C LEU A 56 34.51 23.48 56.91
N ALA A 57 33.22 23.54 57.24
CA ALA A 57 32.64 24.42 58.25
C ALA A 57 32.90 23.95 59.69
N THR A 58 33.01 22.64 59.92
CA THR A 58 33.28 22.08 61.27
C THR A 58 34.77 22.08 61.64
N LEU A 59 35.62 21.62 60.72
CA LEU A 59 37.04 21.35 60.96
C LEU A 59 37.98 22.30 60.17
N GLY A 60 37.47 22.97 59.15
CA GLY A 60 38.27 23.73 58.18
C GLY A 60 38.17 25.25 58.31
N PRO A 61 38.66 26.00 57.31
CA PRO A 61 38.75 27.46 57.32
C PRO A 61 37.39 28.17 57.29
N LEU A 62 36.29 27.46 56.99
CA LEU A 62 34.94 28.05 56.95
C LEU A 62 34.25 28.11 58.32
N ARG A 63 34.91 27.68 59.41
CA ARG A 63 34.34 27.70 60.77
C ARG A 63 33.86 29.10 61.22
N GLY A 64 34.51 30.16 60.77
CA GLY A 64 34.11 31.54 61.07
C GLY A 64 32.95 32.06 60.21
N ALA A 65 32.71 31.45 59.04
CA ALA A 65 31.68 31.87 58.10
C ALA A 65 30.32 31.20 58.36
N ASP A 66 30.32 29.92 58.75
CA ASP A 66 29.09 29.14 58.97
C ASP A 66 29.25 28.17 60.16
N PRO A 67 29.24 28.67 61.41
CA PRO A 67 29.42 27.84 62.59
C PRO A 67 28.21 26.91 62.81
N TYR A 68 28.43 25.74 63.41
CA TYR A 68 27.36 24.83 63.82
C TYR A 68 26.33 25.58 64.70
N PRO A 69 25.02 25.59 64.36
CA PRO A 69 24.26 24.62 63.56
C PRO A 69 24.11 24.91 62.04
N PHE A 70 25.09 25.57 61.42
CA PHE A 70 25.14 25.92 59.99
C PHE A 70 24.00 26.83 59.49
N PRO A 71 23.82 28.05 60.04
CA PRO A 71 22.77 28.98 59.60
C PRO A 71 22.78 29.28 58.10
N PHE A 72 23.96 29.38 57.47
CA PHE A 72 24.07 29.66 56.03
C PHE A 72 23.63 28.47 55.20
N LEU A 73 24.08 27.25 55.55
CA LEU A 73 23.66 26.04 54.86
C LEU A 73 22.14 25.82 54.98
N LEU A 74 21.58 25.98 56.19
CA LEU A 74 20.13 25.87 56.40
C LEU A 74 19.33 26.91 55.60
N PHE A 75 19.84 28.13 55.51
CA PHE A 75 19.25 29.17 54.68
C PHE A 75 19.32 28.81 53.19
N MET A 76 20.49 28.39 52.70
CA MET A 76 20.70 28.01 51.31
C MET A 76 19.82 26.83 50.90
N ASP A 77 19.71 25.81 51.76
CA ASP A 77 18.82 24.67 51.59
C ASP A 77 17.36 25.12 51.43
N ASN A 78 16.88 25.99 52.34
CA ASN A 78 15.53 26.53 52.27
C ASN A 78 15.22 27.31 50.99
N VAL A 79 16.18 28.10 50.50
CA VAL A 79 16.06 28.85 49.25
C VAL A 79 16.03 27.89 48.06
N VAL A 80 17.01 27.00 47.95
CA VAL A 80 17.14 26.05 46.85
C VAL A 80 15.94 25.10 46.81
N GLN A 81 15.48 24.59 47.94
CA GLN A 81 14.33 23.68 48.02
C GLN A 81 13.03 24.34 47.56
N LEU A 82 12.76 25.60 47.96
CA LEU A 82 11.55 26.30 47.53
C LEU A 82 11.54 26.51 46.01
N VAL A 83 12.68 26.95 45.46
CA VAL A 83 12.89 27.13 44.02
C VAL A 83 12.69 25.79 43.29
N LEU A 84 13.26 24.71 43.83
CA LEU A 84 13.14 23.37 43.25
C LEU A 84 11.69 22.86 43.26
N CYS A 85 10.95 23.04 44.35
CA CYS A 85 9.53 22.67 44.43
C CYS A 85 8.72 23.37 43.32
N LEU A 86 8.93 24.66 43.11
CA LEU A 86 8.25 25.42 42.06
C LEU A 86 8.64 24.95 40.65
N VAL A 87 9.94 24.68 40.42
CA VAL A 87 10.42 24.13 39.15
C VAL A 87 9.81 22.76 38.87
N ILE A 88 9.75 21.87 39.86
CA ILE A 88 9.12 20.55 39.74
C ILE A 88 7.63 20.70 39.39
N LEU A 89 6.92 21.59 40.09
CA LEU A 89 5.49 21.81 39.86
C LEU A 89 5.20 22.33 38.44
N VAL A 90 6.03 23.27 37.95
CA VAL A 90 5.96 23.73 36.55
C VAL A 90 6.29 22.60 35.60
N GLY A 91 7.36 21.84 35.85
CA GLY A 91 7.78 20.71 35.02
C GLY A 91 6.69 19.64 34.89
N GLN A 92 6.03 19.29 36.00
CA GLN A 92 4.91 18.34 36.02
C GLN A 92 3.72 18.82 35.20
N ARG A 93 3.39 20.11 35.26
CA ARG A 93 2.32 20.69 34.44
C ARG A 93 2.65 20.61 32.95
N VAL A 94 3.86 20.99 32.56
CA VAL A 94 4.31 20.93 31.16
C VAL A 94 4.27 19.48 30.65
N LEU A 95 4.79 18.53 31.44
CA LEU A 95 4.76 17.11 31.09
C LEU A 95 3.32 16.55 31.04
N GLY A 96 2.44 16.99 31.94
CA GLY A 96 1.03 16.61 31.96
C GLY A 96 0.27 17.09 30.72
N MET A 97 0.47 18.34 30.30
CA MET A 97 -0.13 18.90 29.08
C MET A 97 0.32 18.15 27.82
N ALA A 98 1.62 17.92 27.68
CA ALA A 98 2.18 17.13 26.57
C ALA A 98 1.68 15.68 26.59
N ALA A 99 1.43 15.11 27.79
CA ALA A 99 0.83 13.81 27.92
C ALA A 99 -0.65 13.82 27.48
N ASP A 100 -1.43 14.82 27.88
CA ASP A 100 -2.85 14.94 27.51
C ASP A 100 -3.01 15.13 25.99
N HIS A 101 -2.18 15.96 25.34
CA HIS A 101 -2.20 16.10 23.89
C HIS A 101 -1.91 14.77 23.17
N ARG A 102 -0.92 14.01 23.64
CA ARG A 102 -0.64 12.67 23.09
C ARG A 102 -1.80 11.69 23.28
N ALA A 103 -2.55 11.81 24.38
CA ALA A 103 -3.74 10.98 24.63
C ALA A 103 -4.81 11.27 23.58
N VAL A 104 -5.05 12.55 23.26
CA VAL A 104 -5.98 12.96 22.20
C VAL A 104 -5.53 12.43 20.85
N GLN A 105 -4.24 12.59 20.50
CA GLN A 105 -3.73 12.07 19.23
C GLN A 105 -3.86 10.54 19.13
N THR A 106 -3.62 9.81 20.23
CA THR A 106 -3.80 8.34 20.25
C THR A 106 -5.26 7.95 20.07
N TYR A 107 -6.17 8.71 20.67
CA TYR A 107 -7.61 8.52 20.50
C TYR A 107 -8.04 8.75 19.04
N GLU A 108 -7.66 9.87 18.43
CA GLU A 108 -7.97 10.19 17.04
C GLU A 108 -7.40 9.13 16.07
N ASN A 109 -6.18 8.65 16.34
CA ASN A 109 -5.58 7.57 15.55
C ASN A 109 -6.37 6.25 15.67
N ALA A 110 -6.84 5.90 16.87
CA ALA A 110 -7.67 4.71 17.08
C ALA A 110 -9.01 4.84 16.34
N GLU A 111 -9.66 6.01 16.41
CA GLU A 111 -10.89 6.30 15.68
C GLU A 111 -10.71 6.16 14.16
N ALA A 112 -9.64 6.73 13.60
CA ALA A 112 -9.30 6.59 12.19
C ALA A 112 -9.09 5.11 11.78
N ILE A 113 -8.46 4.30 12.64
CA ILE A 113 -8.32 2.85 12.40
C ILE A 113 -9.70 2.19 12.38
N PHE A 114 -10.59 2.49 13.32
CA PHE A 114 -11.93 1.91 13.36
C PHE A 114 -12.79 2.30 12.15
N GLU A 115 -12.68 3.53 11.66
CA GLU A 115 -13.33 3.95 10.42
C GLU A 115 -12.85 3.13 9.22
N ARG A 116 -11.53 2.95 9.07
CA ARG A 116 -10.95 2.13 8.01
C ARG A 116 -11.37 0.67 8.09
N VAL A 117 -11.40 0.10 9.29
CA VAL A 117 -11.89 -1.27 9.51
C VAL A 117 -13.36 -1.38 9.08
N THR A 118 -14.18 -0.38 9.39
CA THR A 118 -15.59 -0.36 9.00
C THR A 118 -15.77 -0.29 7.48
N ASP A 119 -14.99 0.54 6.79
CA ASP A 119 -15.01 0.65 5.33
C ASP A 119 -14.57 -0.67 4.66
N LEU A 120 -13.48 -1.28 5.14
CA LEU A 120 -13.02 -2.59 4.68
C LEU A 120 -14.07 -3.67 4.88
N GLN A 121 -14.76 -3.68 6.02
CA GLN A 121 -15.85 -4.63 6.27
C GLN A 121 -17.03 -4.41 5.33
N ALA A 122 -17.44 -3.15 5.11
CA ALA A 122 -18.50 -2.82 4.18
C ALA A 122 -18.14 -3.22 2.73
N HIS A 123 -16.86 -3.12 2.37
CA HIS A 123 -16.34 -3.61 1.10
C HIS A 123 -16.43 -5.13 0.99
N LEU A 124 -16.00 -5.88 2.01
CA LEU A 124 -16.12 -7.33 2.06
C LEU A 124 -17.58 -7.79 2.03
N ASP A 125 -18.48 -7.11 2.74
CA ASP A 125 -19.92 -7.41 2.71
C ASP A 125 -20.52 -7.24 1.30
N ARG A 126 -20.02 -6.28 0.50
CA ARG A 126 -20.43 -6.14 -0.90
C ARG A 126 -19.96 -7.33 -1.74
N HIS A 127 -18.74 -7.82 -1.52
CA HIS A 127 -18.22 -9.02 -2.21
C HIS A 127 -18.99 -10.29 -1.84
N ASP A 128 -19.29 -10.46 -0.54
CA ASP A 128 -20.09 -11.60 -0.06
C ASP A 128 -21.48 -11.62 -0.70
N ARG A 129 -22.11 -10.46 -0.89
CA ARG A 129 -23.39 -10.35 -1.62
C ARG A 129 -23.26 -10.68 -3.10
N ALA A 130 -22.20 -10.22 -3.76
CA ALA A 130 -21.97 -10.49 -5.19
C ALA A 130 -21.70 -11.97 -5.49
N LEU A 131 -21.07 -12.70 -4.56
CA LEU A 131 -20.82 -14.14 -4.67
C LEU A 131 -22.08 -15.00 -4.52
N GLY A 132 -23.27 -14.41 -4.26
CA GLY A 132 -24.59 -15.01 -4.45
C GLY A 132 -24.96 -16.18 -3.52
N ARG A 133 -24.01 -16.71 -2.73
CA ARG A 133 -24.26 -17.64 -1.64
C ARG A 133 -24.13 -16.86 -0.35
N GLY A 134 -25.22 -16.77 0.40
CA GLY A 134 -25.24 -16.12 1.71
C GLY A 134 -24.17 -16.70 2.63
N VAL A 135 -23.00 -16.08 2.67
CA VAL A 135 -22.07 -16.15 3.81
C VAL A 135 -22.67 -15.30 4.93
N SER A 136 -23.93 -15.58 5.26
CA SER A 136 -24.65 -15.12 6.43
C SER A 136 -24.28 -15.95 7.65
N LEU A 137 -23.08 -16.58 7.66
CA LEU A 137 -22.70 -17.54 8.70
C LEU A 137 -21.98 -16.90 9.89
N LEU A 138 -21.78 -15.59 9.90
CA LEU A 138 -21.35 -14.88 11.09
C LEU A 138 -22.12 -13.56 11.18
N GLU A 139 -23.37 -13.64 11.65
CA GLU A 139 -24.02 -12.49 12.29
C GLU A 139 -23.27 -12.22 13.60
N SER A 140 -22.08 -11.63 13.47
CA SER A 140 -21.26 -11.20 14.57
C SER A 140 -21.31 -9.68 14.65
N SER A 141 -21.93 -9.19 15.72
CA SER A 141 -21.94 -7.78 16.07
C SER A 141 -20.51 -7.28 16.28
N PRO A 142 -20.20 -6.01 15.94
CA PRO A 142 -18.91 -5.40 16.22
C PRO A 142 -18.51 -5.56 17.68
N HIS A 143 -17.21 -5.56 17.98
CA HIS A 143 -16.75 -5.62 19.37
C HIS A 143 -17.42 -4.53 20.23
N PRO A 144 -17.98 -4.84 21.42
CA PRO A 144 -18.77 -3.90 22.22
C PRO A 144 -18.00 -2.65 22.63
N TRP A 145 -16.66 -2.73 22.67
CA TRP A 145 -15.79 -1.59 22.91
C TRP A 145 -15.90 -0.51 21.83
N ILE A 146 -16.05 -0.86 20.55
CA ILE A 146 -16.06 0.12 19.44
C ILE A 146 -17.21 1.12 19.61
N GLN A 147 -18.37 0.65 20.08
CA GLN A 147 -19.52 1.50 20.37
C GLN A 147 -19.31 2.37 21.62
N ARG A 148 -18.65 1.82 22.66
CA ARG A 148 -18.32 2.56 23.89
C ARG A 148 -17.24 3.63 23.65
N HIS A 149 -16.26 3.32 22.81
CA HIS A 149 -15.14 4.19 22.47
C HIS A 149 -15.60 5.47 21.75
N ARG A 150 -16.58 5.37 20.84
CA ARG A 150 -17.20 6.54 20.20
C ARG A 150 -17.91 7.50 21.16
N VAL A 151 -18.28 7.03 22.35
CA VAL A 151 -19.00 7.83 23.36
C VAL A 151 -18.04 8.38 24.44
N GLN A 152 -16.92 7.70 24.67
CA GLN A 152 -15.94 8.09 25.69
C GLN A 152 -14.86 9.00 25.09
N PRO A 153 -14.66 10.23 25.60
CA PRO A 153 -13.60 11.11 25.12
C PRO A 153 -12.22 10.60 25.56
N ALA A 154 -11.16 11.11 24.93
CA ALA A 154 -9.78 10.82 25.30
C ALA A 154 -9.53 11.12 26.80
N PRO A 155 -8.83 10.25 27.53
CA PRO A 155 -8.68 10.38 28.98
C PRO A 155 -7.62 11.43 29.29
N GLN A 156 -8.07 12.61 29.75
CA GLN A 156 -7.21 13.72 30.12
C GLN A 156 -7.13 13.91 31.63
N ALA A 157 -6.03 14.50 32.12
CA ALA A 157 -5.86 14.80 33.53
C ALA A 157 -6.94 15.75 34.08
N VAL A 158 -7.46 16.66 33.25
CA VAL A 158 -8.53 17.61 33.60
C VAL A 158 -9.82 16.87 33.98
N ASP A 159 -10.16 15.79 33.28
CA ASP A 159 -11.39 15.02 33.51
C ASP A 159 -11.34 14.21 34.81
N GLN A 160 -10.15 13.96 35.33
CA GLN A 160 -9.94 13.22 36.58
C GLN A 160 -10.10 14.10 37.82
N THR A 161 -10.28 15.41 37.66
CA THR A 161 -10.49 16.38 38.75
C THR A 161 -11.92 16.34 39.31
N THR A 162 -12.44 15.14 39.56
CA THR A 162 -13.81 14.96 40.07
C THR A 162 -13.88 15.26 41.58
N GLY A 163 -14.86 16.09 41.97
CA GLY A 163 -15.09 16.52 43.36
C GLY A 163 -14.49 17.88 43.74
N LEU A 164 -14.90 18.42 44.90
CA LEU A 164 -14.44 19.72 45.41
C LEU A 164 -12.92 19.73 45.64
N ASN A 165 -12.37 18.66 46.21
CA ASN A 165 -10.94 18.55 46.52
C ASN A 165 -10.07 18.48 45.26
N GLY A 166 -10.51 17.74 44.23
CA GLY A 166 -9.80 17.64 42.95
C GLY A 166 -9.73 18.99 42.22
N ARG A 167 -10.83 19.76 42.25
CA ARG A 167 -10.88 21.11 41.67
C ARG A 167 -9.99 22.11 42.39
N ILE A 168 -9.96 22.07 43.72
CA ILE A 168 -9.08 22.91 44.53
C ILE A 168 -7.61 22.56 44.23
N ALA A 169 -7.28 21.28 44.16
CA ALA A 169 -5.93 20.84 43.84
C ALA A 169 -5.51 21.26 42.43
N ALA A 170 -6.36 21.06 41.42
CA ALA A 170 -6.09 21.51 40.06
C ALA A 170 -5.89 23.04 39.97
N TRP A 171 -6.72 23.81 40.69
CA TRP A 171 -6.57 25.26 40.76
C TRP A 171 -5.26 25.69 41.43
N LEU A 172 -4.90 25.06 42.57
CA LEU A 172 -3.63 25.35 43.25
C LEU A 172 -2.44 25.00 42.35
N THR A 173 -2.44 23.82 41.74
CA THR A 173 -1.40 23.36 40.81
C THR A 173 -1.27 24.28 39.60
N GLN A 174 -2.37 24.77 39.02
CA GLN A 174 -2.33 25.70 37.89
C GLN A 174 -1.75 27.06 38.27
N ARG A 175 -2.11 27.58 39.45
CA ARG A 175 -1.71 28.93 39.90
C ARG A 175 -0.27 28.94 40.41
N LEU A 176 0.11 27.93 41.19
CA LEU A 176 1.47 27.76 41.74
C LEU A 176 2.45 27.17 40.73
N GLY A 177 1.99 26.31 39.82
CA GLY A 177 2.77 25.77 38.69
C GLY A 177 2.84 26.72 37.49
N SER A 178 2.79 28.04 37.73
CA SER A 178 2.98 29.06 36.70
C SER A 178 4.41 29.60 36.77
N MET A 179 5.00 29.94 35.62
CA MET A 179 6.34 30.56 35.60
C MET A 179 6.37 31.88 36.38
N TRP A 180 5.25 32.60 36.43
CA TRP A 180 5.12 33.81 37.26
C TRP A 180 5.26 33.51 38.75
N ALA A 181 4.70 32.41 39.26
CA ALA A 181 4.87 32.04 40.67
C ALA A 181 6.34 31.75 41.02
N PHE A 182 7.07 31.09 40.10
CA PHE A 182 8.52 30.90 40.21
C PHE A 182 9.27 32.23 40.28
N TYR A 183 9.03 33.15 39.32
CA TYR A 183 9.72 34.43 39.31
C TYR A 183 9.37 35.29 40.53
N VAL A 184 8.10 35.30 40.95
CA VAL A 184 7.66 36.04 42.14
C VAL A 184 8.36 35.51 43.39
N ALA A 185 8.45 34.19 43.57
CA ALA A 185 9.15 33.61 44.71
C ALA A 185 10.65 33.95 44.70
N ALA A 186 11.32 33.77 43.56
CA ALA A 186 12.74 34.06 43.41
C ALA A 186 13.07 35.55 43.61
N VAL A 187 12.29 36.45 42.98
CA VAL A 187 12.47 37.90 43.14
C VAL A 187 12.17 38.34 44.57
N THR A 188 11.14 37.78 45.22
CA THR A 188 10.82 38.12 46.61
C THR A 188 11.97 37.71 47.54
N GLN A 189 12.57 36.53 47.35
CA GLN A 189 13.72 36.09 48.12
C GLN A 189 14.95 37.00 47.90
N LEU A 190 15.28 37.30 46.65
CA LEU A 190 16.40 38.19 46.32
C LEU A 190 16.20 39.61 46.85
N LEU A 191 14.96 40.13 46.76
CA LEU A 191 14.61 41.44 47.30
C LEU A 191 14.71 41.47 48.83
N TRP A 192 14.27 40.40 49.51
CA TRP A 192 14.39 40.27 50.97
C TRP A 192 15.85 40.32 51.41
N ILE A 193 16.72 39.55 50.73
CA ILE A 193 18.16 39.52 50.98
C ILE A 193 18.77 40.92 50.73
N GLY A 194 18.45 41.52 49.58
CA GLY A 194 18.99 42.83 49.19
C GLY A 194 18.56 43.96 50.13
N MET A 195 17.30 43.99 50.58
CA MET A 195 16.80 45.01 51.52
C MET A 195 17.40 44.88 52.91
N ALA A 196 17.72 43.65 53.34
CA ALA A 196 18.40 43.43 54.60
C ALA A 196 19.89 43.83 54.56
N GLU A 197 20.59 43.52 53.47
CA GLU A 197 22.00 43.90 53.29
C GLU A 197 22.20 45.42 53.14
N LEU A 198 21.25 46.09 52.49
CA LEU A 198 21.22 47.55 52.36
C LEU A 198 20.80 48.27 53.67
N GLY A 199 20.51 47.53 54.74
CA GLY A 199 20.16 48.08 56.06
C GLY A 199 18.81 48.80 56.11
N VAL A 200 17.98 48.67 55.07
CA VAL A 200 16.65 49.28 54.97
C VAL A 200 15.65 48.57 55.89
N GLN A 201 15.82 47.26 56.08
CA GLN A 201 14.94 46.42 56.89
C GLN A 201 15.66 45.89 58.15
N LYS A 202 15.19 46.28 59.34
CA LYS A 202 15.72 45.83 60.64
C LYS A 202 14.95 44.66 61.26
N PHE A 203 13.86 44.23 60.64
CA PHE A 203 12.91 43.27 61.21
C PHE A 203 13.38 41.80 61.12
N ASP A 204 14.19 41.44 60.11
CA ASP A 204 14.68 40.08 59.91
C ASP A 204 16.17 40.10 59.53
N PRO A 205 17.08 40.27 60.51
CA PRO A 205 18.53 40.25 60.27
C PRO A 205 19.02 38.87 59.83
N TYR A 206 20.17 38.82 59.14
CA TYR A 206 20.88 37.57 58.88
C TYR A 206 21.02 36.79 60.20
N PRO A 207 20.56 35.51 60.28
CA PRO A 207 20.38 34.53 59.21
C PRO A 207 18.94 34.37 58.64
N PHE A 208 18.10 35.41 58.67
CA PHE A 208 16.77 35.43 58.04
C PHE A 208 15.80 34.35 58.56
N ALA A 209 15.62 34.30 59.88
CA ALA A 209 14.78 33.30 60.53
C ALA A 209 13.31 33.40 60.09
N PHE A 210 12.80 34.62 59.88
CA PHE A 210 11.41 34.82 59.46
C PHE A 210 11.19 34.41 58.01
N MET A 211 12.12 34.76 57.11
CA MET A 211 12.08 34.32 55.72
C MET A 211 12.16 32.79 55.60
N SER A 212 13.05 32.15 56.37
CA SER A 212 13.19 30.69 56.41
C SER A 212 11.93 30.01 56.94
N PHE A 213 11.31 30.57 57.98
CA PHE A 213 10.02 30.09 58.48
C PHE A 213 8.91 30.17 57.42
N LEU A 214 8.80 31.29 56.70
CA LEU A 214 7.80 31.45 55.65
C LEU A 214 8.07 30.49 54.46
N SER A 215 9.34 30.27 54.12
CA SER A 215 9.77 29.33 53.08
C SER A 215 9.39 27.89 53.43
N THR A 216 9.73 27.42 54.64
CA THR A 216 9.36 26.06 55.10
C THR A 216 7.86 25.84 55.14
N LEU A 217 7.07 26.85 55.54
CA LEU A 217 5.61 26.79 55.49
C LEU A 217 5.09 26.65 54.05
N ALA A 218 5.65 27.43 53.11
CA ALA A 218 5.28 27.35 51.71
C ALA A 218 5.67 26.00 51.09
N GLN A 219 6.83 25.45 51.45
CA GLN A 219 7.27 24.12 51.00
C GLN A 219 6.31 23.02 51.45
N LEU A 220 5.82 23.06 52.69
CA LEU A 220 4.81 22.09 53.17
C LEU A 220 3.55 22.11 52.29
N VAL A 221 3.07 23.31 51.94
CA VAL A 221 1.92 23.46 51.03
C VAL A 221 2.26 22.91 49.65
N PHE A 222 3.44 23.22 49.10
CA PHE A 222 3.87 22.71 47.80
C PHE A 222 3.98 21.19 47.78
N MET A 223 4.46 20.55 48.86
CA MET A 223 4.53 19.08 48.95
C MET A 223 3.14 18.45 48.80
N ILE A 224 2.13 19.00 49.50
CA ILE A 224 0.75 18.51 49.40
C ILE A 224 0.21 18.68 47.98
N VAL A 225 0.45 19.85 47.37
CA VAL A 225 -0.01 20.16 46.00
C VAL A 225 0.64 19.24 44.98
N ILE A 226 1.96 19.01 45.08
CA ILE A 226 2.69 18.10 44.21
C ILE A 226 2.15 16.68 44.34
N MET A 227 1.93 16.20 45.57
CA MET A 227 1.41 14.85 45.81
C MET A 227 0.01 14.66 45.20
N VAL A 228 -0.90 15.63 45.38
CA VAL A 228 -2.24 15.54 44.77
C VAL A 228 -2.16 15.69 43.25
N GLY A 229 -1.28 16.56 42.74
CA GLY A 229 -1.03 16.69 41.31
C GLY A 229 -0.56 15.36 40.68
N GLN A 230 0.36 14.65 41.34
CA GLN A 230 0.84 13.33 40.92
C GLN A 230 -0.27 12.28 40.92
N ASP A 231 -1.11 12.21 41.96
CA ASP A 231 -2.23 11.26 42.02
C ASP A 231 -3.23 11.46 40.86
N VAL A 232 -3.55 12.72 40.54
CA VAL A 232 -4.41 13.05 39.39
C VAL A 232 -3.77 12.64 38.07
N LEU A 233 -2.48 12.93 37.87
CA LEU A 233 -1.74 12.53 36.67
C LEU A 233 -1.65 11.00 36.54
N ASN A 234 -1.44 10.28 37.65
CA ASN A 234 -1.37 8.82 37.68
C ASN A 234 -2.72 8.19 37.29
N LYS A 235 -3.84 8.69 37.84
CA LYS A 235 -5.19 8.24 37.45
C LYS A 235 -5.47 8.44 35.96
N ALA A 236 -5.02 9.55 35.39
CA ALA A 236 -5.14 9.82 33.97
C ALA A 236 -4.29 8.85 33.14
N ALA A 237 -3.07 8.55 33.59
CA ALA A 237 -2.17 7.59 32.95
C ALA A 237 -2.72 6.15 33.01
N ASP A 238 -3.31 5.74 34.13
CA ASP A 238 -3.92 4.43 34.31
C ASP A 238 -5.12 4.25 33.36
N ARG A 239 -6.05 5.23 33.33
CA ARG A 239 -7.21 5.18 32.42
C ARG A 239 -6.78 5.17 30.96
N ARG A 240 -5.75 5.93 30.60
CA ARG A 240 -5.19 5.91 29.24
C ARG A 240 -4.62 4.55 28.87
N SER A 241 -3.93 3.90 29.80
CA SER A 241 -3.36 2.56 29.59
C SER A 241 -4.47 1.52 29.41
N GLU A 242 -5.51 1.57 30.24
CA GLU A 242 -6.71 0.73 30.10
C GLU A 242 -7.38 0.94 28.75
N GLN A 243 -7.60 2.20 28.36
CA GLN A 243 -8.23 2.54 27.09
C GLN A 243 -7.41 2.02 25.90
N THR A 244 -6.09 2.23 25.92
CA THR A 244 -5.18 1.75 24.86
C THR A 244 -5.21 0.23 24.74
N LEU A 245 -5.30 -0.49 25.87
CA LEU A 245 -5.42 -1.94 25.89
C LEU A 245 -6.73 -2.39 25.25
N LEU A 246 -7.86 -1.76 25.61
CA LEU A 246 -9.17 -2.09 25.04
C LEU A 246 -9.26 -1.76 23.55
N ASP A 247 -8.63 -0.67 23.10
CA ASP A 247 -8.51 -0.31 21.68
C ASP A 247 -7.76 -1.41 20.91
N ALA A 248 -6.62 -1.86 21.44
CA ALA A 248 -5.84 -2.93 20.83
C ALA A 248 -6.60 -4.27 20.77
N GLU A 249 -7.32 -4.64 21.83
CA GLU A 249 -8.17 -5.84 21.86
C GLU A 249 -9.27 -5.78 20.81
N ALA A 250 -9.94 -4.63 20.67
CA ALA A 250 -10.98 -4.44 19.67
C ALA A 250 -10.44 -4.53 18.24
N ILE A 251 -9.31 -3.87 17.95
CA ILE A 251 -8.65 -3.95 16.63
C ILE A 251 -8.28 -5.40 16.31
N LEU A 252 -7.68 -6.12 17.27
CA LEU A 252 -7.30 -7.52 17.08
C LEU A 252 -8.53 -8.42 16.84
N HIS A 253 -9.63 -8.17 17.55
CA HIS A 253 -10.89 -8.88 17.34
C HIS A 253 -11.42 -8.69 15.91
N GLU A 254 -11.48 -7.44 15.42
CA GLU A 254 -11.96 -7.16 14.06
C GLU A 254 -11.02 -7.71 12.98
N CYS A 255 -9.70 -7.70 13.20
CA CYS A 255 -8.73 -8.34 12.31
C CYS A 255 -8.95 -9.86 12.22
N ARG A 256 -9.21 -10.54 13.35
CA ARG A 256 -9.52 -11.98 13.35
C ARG A 256 -10.83 -12.27 12.60
N ARG A 257 -11.84 -11.43 12.78
CA ARG A 257 -13.13 -11.53 12.08
C ARG A 257 -12.95 -11.39 10.57
N MET A 258 -12.19 -10.39 10.12
CA MET A 258 -11.87 -10.18 8.72
C MET A 258 -11.13 -11.38 8.11
N LYS A 259 -10.12 -11.90 8.82
CA LYS A 259 -9.40 -13.12 8.40
C LYS A 259 -10.34 -14.31 8.22
N ALA A 260 -11.27 -14.53 9.14
CA ALA A 260 -12.21 -15.63 9.05
C ALA A 260 -13.12 -15.54 7.81
N ARG A 261 -13.55 -14.31 7.44
CA ARG A 261 -14.33 -14.07 6.22
C ARG A 261 -13.53 -14.34 4.95
N LEU A 262 -12.30 -13.83 4.86
CA LEU A 262 -11.43 -14.05 3.71
C LEU A 262 -11.19 -15.55 3.47
N VAL A 263 -10.88 -16.31 4.54
CA VAL A 263 -10.71 -17.77 4.44
C VAL A 263 -11.98 -18.48 3.96
N ALA A 264 -13.16 -17.98 4.31
CA ALA A 264 -14.42 -18.53 3.81
C ALA A 264 -14.64 -18.20 2.33
N GLN A 265 -14.31 -16.97 1.90
CA GLN A 265 -14.36 -16.56 0.49
C GLN A 265 -13.41 -17.38 -0.39
N ASP A 266 -12.18 -17.60 0.06
CA ASP A 266 -11.18 -18.38 -0.67
C ASP A 266 -11.71 -19.78 -1.01
N ARG A 267 -12.33 -20.47 -0.04
CA ARG A 267 -12.96 -21.79 -0.28
C ARG A 267 -14.08 -21.74 -1.31
N VAL A 268 -14.86 -20.66 -1.33
CA VAL A 268 -15.94 -20.49 -2.31
C VAL A 268 -15.35 -20.26 -3.70
N ILE A 269 -14.33 -19.41 -3.81
CA ILE A 269 -13.61 -19.15 -5.06
C ILE A 269 -12.99 -20.44 -5.60
N ASP A 270 -12.32 -21.22 -4.75
CA ASP A 270 -11.77 -22.54 -5.12
C ASP A 270 -12.86 -23.47 -5.67
N SER A 271 -14.02 -23.53 -4.99
CA SER A 271 -15.15 -24.36 -5.44
C SER A 271 -15.73 -23.90 -6.79
N LEU A 272 -15.78 -22.58 -7.03
CA LEU A 272 -16.28 -22.01 -8.28
C LEU A 272 -15.27 -22.20 -9.42
N ALA A 273 -13.97 -22.08 -9.13
CA ALA A 273 -12.91 -22.32 -10.09
C ALA A 273 -12.91 -23.79 -10.54
N ASP A 274 -13.01 -24.74 -9.60
CA ASP A 274 -13.09 -26.17 -9.92
C ASP A 274 -14.35 -26.53 -10.71
N TYR A 275 -15.52 -25.99 -10.30
CA TYR A 275 -16.77 -26.15 -11.04
C TYR A 275 -16.65 -25.61 -12.47
N THR A 276 -16.11 -24.40 -12.64
CA THR A 276 -15.96 -23.76 -13.94
C THR A 276 -15.01 -24.55 -14.82
N SER A 277 -13.82 -24.92 -14.33
CA SER A 277 -12.85 -25.75 -15.06
C SER A 277 -13.46 -27.08 -15.51
N THR A 278 -14.24 -27.73 -14.64
CA THR A 278 -14.92 -28.98 -14.97
C THR A 278 -15.99 -28.79 -16.05
N GLN A 279 -16.81 -27.73 -15.97
CA GLN A 279 -17.83 -27.43 -16.97
C GLN A 279 -17.22 -27.05 -18.32
N VAL A 280 -16.19 -26.21 -18.32
CA VAL A 280 -15.43 -25.81 -19.51
C VAL A 280 -14.84 -27.04 -20.19
N THR A 281 -14.15 -27.91 -19.44
CA THR A 281 -13.59 -29.17 -19.94
C THR A 281 -14.67 -30.04 -20.58
N ARG A 282 -15.86 -30.13 -19.96
CA ARG A 282 -16.97 -30.93 -20.47
C ARG A 282 -17.51 -30.38 -21.79
N GLN A 283 -17.69 -29.06 -21.89
CA GLN A 283 -18.18 -28.41 -23.10
C GLN A 283 -17.19 -28.57 -24.26
N LEU A 284 -15.90 -28.33 -24.00
CA LEU A 284 -14.82 -28.54 -24.98
C LEU A 284 -14.77 -29.99 -25.47
N ALA A 285 -14.86 -30.96 -24.57
CA ALA A 285 -14.84 -32.39 -24.93
C ALA A 285 -16.00 -32.77 -25.86
N ARG A 286 -17.20 -32.22 -25.61
CA ARG A 286 -18.38 -32.46 -26.46
C ARG A 286 -18.22 -31.85 -27.84
N ALA A 287 -17.72 -30.61 -27.93
CA ALA A 287 -17.56 -29.91 -29.20
C ALA A 287 -16.49 -30.55 -30.10
N VAL A 288 -15.36 -30.95 -29.50
CA VAL A 288 -14.30 -31.69 -30.20
C VAL A 288 -14.83 -33.03 -30.73
N HIS A 289 -15.62 -33.75 -29.93
CA HIS A 289 -16.26 -35.01 -30.35
C HIS A 289 -17.24 -34.79 -31.51
N GLN A 290 -18.07 -33.76 -31.41
CA GLN A 290 -19.05 -33.41 -32.44
C GLN A 290 -18.38 -33.08 -33.78
N SER A 291 -17.34 -32.24 -33.77
CA SER A 291 -16.57 -31.89 -34.97
C SER A 291 -15.92 -33.13 -35.62
N ARG A 292 -15.45 -34.09 -34.83
CA ARG A 292 -14.93 -35.37 -35.34
C ARG A 292 -16.00 -36.24 -35.99
N LEU A 293 -17.18 -36.29 -35.38
CA LEU A 293 -18.31 -37.05 -35.93
C LEU A 293 -18.70 -36.50 -37.29
N GLU A 294 -18.80 -35.17 -37.42
CA GLU A 294 -19.10 -34.49 -38.68
C GLU A 294 -18.04 -34.76 -39.76
N ALA A 295 -16.76 -34.71 -39.40
CA ALA A 295 -15.68 -35.05 -40.32
C ALA A 295 -15.68 -36.53 -40.76
N ALA A 296 -16.04 -37.45 -39.87
CA ALA A 296 -16.14 -38.88 -40.19
C ALA A 296 -17.31 -39.17 -41.15
N VAL A 297 -18.46 -38.55 -40.92
CA VAL A 297 -19.62 -38.63 -41.81
C VAL A 297 -19.31 -38.03 -43.19
N ALA A 298 -18.66 -36.85 -43.22
CA ALA A 298 -18.21 -36.23 -44.47
C ALA A 298 -17.19 -37.10 -45.24
N ALA A 299 -16.41 -37.92 -44.53
CA ALA A 299 -15.50 -38.89 -45.13
C ALA A 299 -16.18 -40.18 -45.64
N GLY A 300 -17.52 -40.29 -45.51
CA GLY A 300 -18.33 -41.42 -45.99
C GLY A 300 -18.45 -42.58 -45.00
N GLN A 301 -18.13 -42.38 -43.72
CA GLN A 301 -18.34 -43.42 -42.70
C GLN A 301 -19.79 -43.42 -42.23
N GLU A 302 -20.37 -44.62 -42.07
CA GLU A 302 -21.74 -44.75 -41.56
C GLU A 302 -21.80 -44.32 -40.07
N PRO A 303 -22.75 -43.46 -39.69
CA PRO A 303 -23.01 -43.10 -38.30
C PRO A 303 -23.23 -44.35 -37.44
N GLY A 304 -22.58 -44.43 -36.28
CA GLY A 304 -22.75 -45.55 -35.34
C GLY A 304 -22.06 -46.87 -35.73
N SER A 305 -21.36 -46.94 -36.88
CA SER A 305 -20.60 -48.13 -37.30
C SER A 305 -19.52 -48.56 -36.31
N ARG A 306 -19.03 -47.64 -35.48
CA ARG A 306 -18.12 -47.89 -34.36
C ARG A 306 -18.63 -47.20 -33.08
N PRO A 307 -18.29 -47.69 -31.88
CA PRO A 307 -18.67 -47.03 -30.62
C PRO A 307 -18.26 -45.55 -30.55
N ALA A 308 -17.14 -45.18 -31.18
CA ALA A 308 -16.63 -43.81 -31.23
C ALA A 308 -17.39 -42.88 -32.22
N LEU A 309 -18.24 -43.44 -33.10
CA LEU A 309 -19.03 -42.70 -34.10
C LEU A 309 -20.50 -42.54 -33.67
N ARG A 310 -20.77 -42.70 -32.38
CA ARG A 310 -22.09 -42.45 -31.79
C ARG A 310 -22.20 -41.00 -31.31
N PRO A 311 -23.41 -40.43 -31.24
CA PRO A 311 -23.66 -39.15 -30.59
C PRO A 311 -23.16 -39.16 -29.14
N TRP A 312 -22.80 -37.98 -28.63
CA TRP A 312 -22.22 -37.83 -27.28
C TRP A 312 -23.04 -38.52 -26.17
N ASP A 313 -24.37 -38.46 -26.26
CA ASP A 313 -25.27 -38.98 -25.24
C ASP A 313 -25.27 -40.53 -25.17
N GLU A 314 -24.94 -41.20 -26.28
CA GLU A 314 -24.89 -42.66 -26.43
C GLU A 314 -23.47 -43.25 -26.29
N LEU A 315 -22.47 -42.39 -26.02
CA LEU A 315 -21.07 -42.78 -25.94
C LEU A 315 -20.79 -43.50 -24.59
N PRO A 316 -20.02 -44.61 -24.58
CA PRO A 316 -19.53 -45.22 -23.34
C PRO A 316 -18.77 -44.22 -22.45
N GLU A 317 -18.90 -44.33 -21.12
CA GLU A 317 -18.25 -43.40 -20.19
C GLU A 317 -16.71 -43.41 -20.29
N GLU A 318 -16.12 -44.55 -20.63
CA GLU A 318 -14.66 -44.66 -20.88
C GLU A 318 -14.19 -43.74 -22.01
N LEU A 319 -14.99 -43.63 -23.08
CA LEU A 319 -14.70 -42.77 -24.23
C LEU A 319 -15.04 -41.30 -23.92
N LYS A 320 -16.09 -41.03 -23.13
CA LYS A 320 -16.38 -39.67 -22.65
C LYS A 320 -15.24 -39.15 -21.78
N GLU A 321 -14.70 -39.98 -20.88
CA GLU A 321 -13.57 -39.62 -20.04
C GLU A 321 -12.29 -39.43 -20.84
N ALA A 322 -12.05 -40.26 -21.87
CA ALA A 322 -10.94 -40.05 -22.81
C ALA A 322 -11.05 -38.70 -23.55
N ASN A 323 -12.24 -38.33 -24.02
CA ASN A 323 -12.50 -37.05 -24.66
C ASN A 323 -12.31 -35.86 -23.67
N ARG A 324 -12.72 -35.99 -22.40
CA ARG A 324 -12.47 -34.97 -21.36
C ARG A 324 -10.99 -34.79 -21.07
N LEU A 325 -10.24 -35.89 -20.95
CA LEU A 325 -8.78 -35.86 -20.77
C LEU A 325 -8.10 -35.16 -21.95
N GLN A 326 -8.59 -35.40 -23.16
CA GLN A 326 -8.06 -34.77 -24.35
C GLN A 326 -8.37 -33.27 -24.39
N ALA A 327 -9.60 -32.87 -24.01
CA ALA A 327 -9.98 -31.46 -23.94
C ALA A 327 -9.09 -30.67 -22.96
N ARG A 328 -8.66 -31.26 -21.84
CA ARG A 328 -7.72 -30.63 -20.90
C ARG A 328 -6.36 -30.31 -21.54
N LYS A 329 -5.90 -31.17 -22.44
CA LYS A 329 -4.60 -31.02 -23.12
C LYS A 329 -4.63 -30.02 -24.28
N LEU A 330 -5.80 -29.54 -24.70
CA LEU A 330 -5.91 -28.58 -25.81
C LEU A 330 -5.19 -27.26 -25.53
N GLY A 331 -5.26 -26.76 -24.29
CA GLY A 331 -4.53 -25.55 -23.90
C GLY A 331 -3.02 -25.72 -24.02
N GLU A 332 -2.49 -26.86 -23.55
CA GLU A 332 -1.05 -27.20 -23.66
C GLU A 332 -0.62 -27.34 -25.12
N LEU A 333 -1.44 -28.01 -25.93
CA LEU A 333 -1.20 -28.19 -27.37
C LEU A 333 -1.16 -26.85 -28.12
N LEU A 334 -2.08 -25.94 -27.81
CA LEU A 334 -2.08 -24.59 -28.39
C LEU A 334 -0.86 -23.79 -27.91
N ALA A 335 -0.44 -23.96 -26.65
CA ALA A 335 0.73 -23.26 -26.13
C ALA A 335 2.03 -23.66 -26.86
N GLU A 336 2.13 -24.91 -27.34
CA GLU A 336 3.30 -25.36 -28.14
C GLU A 336 3.46 -24.60 -29.46
N ILE A 337 2.37 -24.09 -30.05
CA ILE A 337 2.39 -23.24 -31.26
C ILE A 337 2.30 -21.74 -30.93
N GLY A 338 2.57 -21.35 -29.69
CA GLY A 338 2.45 -19.95 -29.27
C GLY A 338 1.01 -19.45 -29.37
N CYS A 339 0.04 -20.27 -28.97
CA CYS A 339 -1.36 -19.90 -28.90
C CYS A 339 -1.93 -20.16 -27.50
N LEU A 340 -2.88 -19.33 -27.07
CA LEU A 340 -3.55 -19.45 -25.79
C LEU A 340 -5.07 -19.40 -25.98
N MET A 341 -5.76 -20.28 -25.27
CA MET A 341 -7.22 -20.36 -25.29
C MET A 341 -7.78 -19.45 -24.20
N VAL A 342 -8.58 -18.45 -24.57
CA VAL A 342 -9.26 -17.54 -23.64
C VAL A 342 -10.77 -17.58 -23.87
N PRO A 343 -11.60 -17.19 -22.87
CA PRO A 343 -13.02 -16.91 -23.11
C PRO A 343 -13.20 -15.86 -24.20
N THR A 344 -14.23 -16.02 -25.03
CA THR A 344 -14.51 -15.10 -26.14
C THR A 344 -14.87 -13.71 -25.61
N TYR A 345 -14.15 -12.70 -26.07
CA TYR A 345 -14.46 -11.28 -25.86
C TYR A 345 -14.71 -10.54 -27.17
N ASP A 346 -14.11 -10.99 -28.28
CA ASP A 346 -14.34 -10.45 -29.62
C ASP A 346 -14.53 -11.61 -30.63
N PRO A 347 -15.77 -11.87 -31.08
CA PRO A 347 -16.08 -12.93 -32.02
C PRO A 347 -15.44 -12.77 -33.41
N SER A 348 -14.91 -11.59 -33.74
CA SER A 348 -14.32 -11.31 -35.06
C SER A 348 -12.86 -11.74 -35.20
N LEU A 349 -12.17 -11.99 -34.08
CA LEU A 349 -10.76 -12.39 -34.04
C LEU A 349 -10.60 -13.91 -34.11
N ILE A 350 -10.76 -14.47 -35.31
CA ILE A 350 -10.47 -15.88 -35.57
C ILE A 350 -9.03 -16.02 -36.06
N VAL A 351 -8.22 -16.80 -35.35
CA VAL A 351 -6.84 -17.13 -35.77
C VAL A 351 -6.88 -18.24 -36.80
N ASP A 352 -6.29 -17.98 -37.97
CA ASP A 352 -5.99 -19.02 -38.96
C ASP A 352 -4.60 -19.61 -38.69
N PHE A 353 -4.51 -20.94 -38.59
CA PHE A 353 -3.24 -21.66 -38.48
C PHE A 353 -2.58 -21.82 -39.85
N ASP A 354 -1.28 -21.52 -39.92
CA ASP A 354 -0.49 -21.79 -41.12
C ASP A 354 -0.39 -23.30 -41.37
N GLN A 355 -0.02 -23.69 -42.60
CA GLN A 355 0.11 -25.09 -42.99
C GLN A 355 1.14 -25.86 -42.16
N GLU A 356 2.26 -25.24 -41.80
CA GLU A 356 3.29 -25.88 -40.96
C GLU A 356 2.84 -25.99 -39.49
N GLU A 357 2.19 -24.97 -38.96
CA GLU A 357 1.63 -24.97 -37.59
C GLU A 357 0.54 -26.04 -37.44
N ALA A 358 -0.39 -26.11 -38.40
CA ALA A 358 -1.46 -27.09 -38.40
C ALA A 358 -0.91 -28.53 -38.54
N ARG A 359 0.19 -28.73 -39.29
CA ARG A 359 0.88 -30.03 -39.37
C ARG A 359 1.55 -30.40 -38.06
N LEU A 360 2.25 -29.47 -37.42
CA LEU A 360 2.94 -29.69 -36.16
C LEU A 360 1.95 -30.04 -35.04
N LEU A 361 0.88 -29.26 -34.92
CA LEU A 361 -0.17 -29.46 -33.94
C LEU A 361 -0.94 -30.78 -34.18
N ALA A 362 -1.23 -31.13 -35.43
CA ALA A 362 -1.88 -32.41 -35.79
C ALA A 362 -1.00 -33.62 -35.47
N ARG A 363 0.31 -33.54 -35.77
CA ARG A 363 1.28 -34.57 -35.40
C ARG A 363 1.31 -34.75 -33.89
N ARG A 364 1.40 -33.65 -33.14
CA ARG A 364 1.48 -33.66 -31.68
C ARG A 364 0.24 -34.26 -31.03
N GLU A 365 -0.94 -33.83 -31.47
CA GLU A 365 -2.23 -34.38 -31.01
C GLU A 365 -2.29 -35.90 -31.25
N TYR A 366 -1.83 -36.36 -32.43
CA TYR A 366 -1.81 -37.78 -32.78
C TYR A 366 -0.81 -38.59 -31.94
N GLU A 367 0.40 -38.08 -31.72
CA GLU A 367 1.41 -38.72 -30.87
C GLU A 367 0.94 -38.85 -29.42
N LEU A 368 0.32 -37.80 -28.86
CA LEU A 368 -0.27 -37.84 -27.53
C LEU A 368 -1.38 -38.90 -27.46
N ARG A 369 -2.25 -38.99 -28.47
CA ARG A 369 -3.31 -40.01 -28.53
C ARG A 369 -2.75 -41.43 -28.61
N LEU A 370 -1.70 -41.64 -29.41
CA LEU A 370 -1.00 -42.92 -29.50
C LEU A 370 -0.37 -43.29 -28.14
N SER A 371 0.23 -42.32 -27.45
CA SER A 371 0.82 -42.55 -26.12
C SER A 371 -0.23 -42.93 -25.06
N ASP A 372 -1.40 -42.26 -25.06
CA ASP A 372 -2.50 -42.55 -24.13
C ASP A 372 -3.08 -43.95 -24.36
N ARG A 373 -3.22 -44.37 -25.62
CA ARG A 373 -3.69 -45.72 -25.97
C ARG A 373 -2.69 -46.81 -25.58
N LYS A 374 -1.37 -46.54 -25.72
CA LYS A 374 -0.31 -47.45 -25.25
C LYS A 374 -0.34 -47.59 -23.72
N ALA A 375 -0.49 -46.49 -22.99
CA ALA A 375 -0.56 -46.48 -21.53
C ALA A 375 -1.79 -47.25 -20.99
N ARG A 376 -2.91 -47.29 -21.72
CA ARG A 376 -4.12 -48.05 -21.38
C ARG A 376 -4.05 -49.56 -21.70
N GLY A 377 -2.89 -50.09 -22.12
CA GLY A 377 -2.66 -51.54 -22.20
C GLY A 377 -2.93 -52.20 -23.56
N ALA A 378 -3.04 -51.45 -24.67
CA ALA A 378 -2.99 -52.05 -26.01
C ALA A 378 -1.53 -52.40 -26.35
N ALA A 379 -1.06 -53.55 -25.85
CA ALA A 379 0.35 -53.94 -25.82
C ALA A 379 0.92 -54.54 -27.13
N GLU A 380 0.17 -54.58 -28.24
CA GLU A 380 0.71 -55.10 -29.50
C GLU A 380 0.67 -54.01 -30.57
N LEU A 381 1.85 -53.47 -30.93
CA LEU A 381 2.01 -52.86 -32.25
C LEU A 381 1.78 -53.99 -33.27
N PRO A 382 0.83 -53.86 -34.21
CA PRO A 382 0.68 -54.86 -35.25
C PRO A 382 1.98 -54.93 -36.06
N SER A 383 2.47 -56.14 -36.26
CA SER A 383 3.51 -56.39 -37.25
C SER A 383 3.04 -55.86 -38.62
N GLN A 384 3.99 -55.52 -39.51
CA GLN A 384 3.79 -54.84 -40.79
C GLN A 384 2.83 -55.53 -41.79
N ARG A 385 2.14 -56.61 -41.39
CA ARG A 385 1.19 -57.41 -42.18
C ARG A 385 -0.28 -57.30 -41.78
N ASP A 386 -0.65 -56.64 -40.68
CA ASP A 386 -2.07 -56.48 -40.32
C ASP A 386 -2.66 -55.16 -40.85
N THR A 387 -2.94 -55.15 -42.15
CA THR A 387 -3.57 -54.04 -42.88
C THR A 387 -5.09 -54.09 -42.89
N LEU A 388 -5.75 -54.57 -41.83
CA LEU A 388 -7.20 -54.41 -41.66
C LEU A 388 -7.59 -54.39 -40.17
N GLY A 389 -7.89 -53.20 -39.65
CA GLY A 389 -8.69 -53.05 -38.43
C GLY A 389 -7.96 -52.50 -37.20
N ASP A 390 -7.80 -51.18 -37.14
CA ASP A 390 -7.81 -50.39 -35.89
C ASP A 390 -6.54 -50.30 -35.01
N GLY A 391 -5.36 -50.64 -35.54
CA GLY A 391 -4.06 -50.35 -34.91
C GLY A 391 -3.53 -48.95 -35.26
N LEU A 392 -3.30 -48.09 -34.27
CA LEU A 392 -2.65 -46.79 -34.52
C LEU A 392 -1.17 -47.00 -34.85
N VAL A 393 -0.77 -46.64 -36.07
CA VAL A 393 0.63 -46.67 -36.52
C VAL A 393 1.34 -45.35 -36.16
N PRO A 394 2.68 -45.32 -36.03
CA PRO A 394 3.45 -44.07 -35.97
C PRO A 394 3.08 -43.10 -37.10
N TRP A 395 3.19 -41.78 -36.84
CA TRP A 395 2.77 -40.72 -37.76
C TRP A 395 3.34 -40.88 -39.18
N GLU A 396 4.60 -41.32 -39.29
CA GLU A 396 5.30 -41.52 -40.57
C GLU A 396 4.71 -42.65 -41.44
N LEU A 397 3.96 -43.57 -40.84
CA LEU A 397 3.33 -44.71 -41.53
C LEU A 397 1.85 -44.47 -41.87
N LEU A 398 1.31 -43.29 -41.55
CA LEU A 398 -0.05 -42.91 -41.91
C LEU A 398 -0.16 -42.64 -43.41
N SER A 399 -1.28 -43.06 -44.01
CA SER A 399 -1.62 -42.69 -45.38
C SER A 399 -1.72 -41.17 -45.53
N ASP A 400 -1.39 -40.65 -46.72
CA ASP A 400 -1.46 -39.22 -46.99
C ASP A 400 -2.88 -38.66 -46.77
N ARG A 401 -3.90 -39.47 -47.05
CA ARG A 401 -5.30 -39.15 -46.75
C ARG A 401 -5.55 -38.98 -45.25
N ALA A 402 -5.01 -39.86 -44.40
CA ALA A 402 -5.18 -39.79 -42.95
C ALA A 402 -4.43 -38.59 -42.34
N ARG A 403 -3.22 -38.28 -42.83
CA ARG A 403 -2.47 -37.08 -42.42
C ARG A 403 -3.19 -35.80 -42.83
N ALA A 404 -3.70 -35.73 -44.06
CA ALA A 404 -4.49 -34.59 -44.52
C ALA A 404 -5.75 -34.36 -43.68
N GLN A 405 -6.46 -35.43 -43.31
CA GLN A 405 -7.64 -35.35 -42.43
C GLN A 405 -7.31 -34.85 -41.02
N ALA A 406 -6.18 -35.27 -40.45
CA ALA A 406 -5.74 -34.80 -39.13
C ALA A 406 -5.40 -33.30 -39.14
N VAL A 407 -4.72 -32.82 -40.19
CA VAL A 407 -4.40 -31.40 -40.38
C VAL A 407 -5.67 -30.57 -40.56
N ASP A 408 -6.62 -31.07 -41.37
CA ASP A 408 -7.88 -30.38 -41.62
C ASP A 408 -8.77 -30.28 -40.36
N MET A 409 -8.71 -31.28 -39.47
CA MET A 409 -9.36 -31.23 -38.17
C MET A 409 -8.78 -30.11 -37.28
N VAL A 410 -7.45 -30.00 -37.24
CA VAL A 410 -6.76 -28.98 -36.44
C VAL A 410 -7.06 -27.57 -36.95
N ARG A 411 -7.16 -27.39 -38.27
CA ARG A 411 -7.56 -26.10 -38.88
C ARG A 411 -8.96 -25.65 -38.50
N ARG A 412 -9.85 -26.58 -38.17
CA ARG A 412 -11.21 -26.28 -37.73
C ARG A 412 -11.31 -25.99 -36.23
N LEU A 413 -10.24 -26.21 -35.44
CA LEU A 413 -10.25 -25.98 -34.00
C LEU A 413 -10.61 -24.54 -33.61
N PRO A 414 -10.05 -23.46 -34.20
CA PRO A 414 -10.36 -22.09 -33.79
C PRO A 414 -11.85 -21.75 -33.94
N ALA A 415 -12.47 -22.14 -35.06
CA ALA A 415 -13.89 -21.95 -35.29
C ALA A 415 -14.75 -22.77 -34.33
N MET A 416 -14.38 -24.05 -34.09
CA MET A 416 -15.08 -24.91 -33.13
C MET A 416 -14.98 -24.39 -31.69
N LEU A 417 -13.83 -23.82 -31.30
CA LEU A 417 -13.68 -23.20 -29.99
C LEU A 417 -14.57 -21.96 -29.87
N ALA A 418 -14.68 -21.15 -30.92
CA ALA A 418 -15.52 -19.95 -30.93
C ALA A 418 -17.01 -20.29 -30.70
N ASP A 419 -17.50 -21.38 -31.29
CA ASP A 419 -18.87 -21.87 -31.08
C ASP A 419 -19.17 -22.27 -29.62
N VAL A 420 -18.12 -22.63 -28.86
CA VAL A 420 -18.21 -23.02 -27.44
C VAL A 420 -17.91 -21.83 -26.52
N GLY A 421 -17.69 -20.63 -27.08
CA GLY A 421 -17.38 -19.42 -26.33
C GLY A 421 -15.90 -19.29 -25.95
N PHE A 422 -14.99 -19.97 -26.64
CA PHE A 422 -13.53 -19.81 -26.50
C PHE A 422 -12.90 -19.24 -27.77
N GLN A 423 -11.95 -18.34 -27.63
CA GLN A 423 -11.16 -17.85 -28.74
C GLN A 423 -9.69 -18.25 -28.55
N VAL A 424 -9.00 -18.51 -29.66
CA VAL A 424 -7.56 -18.75 -29.67
C VAL A 424 -6.88 -17.42 -29.94
N LEU A 425 -5.95 -17.04 -29.09
CA LEU A 425 -5.07 -15.89 -29.29
C LEU A 425 -3.67 -16.39 -29.56
N ARG A 426 -2.93 -15.75 -30.47
CA ARG A 426 -1.48 -16.00 -30.58
C ARG A 426 -0.77 -15.33 -29.42
N THR A 427 -0.10 -16.11 -28.59
CA THR A 427 0.95 -15.62 -27.70
C THR A 427 2.16 -15.40 -28.59
N GLY A 428 2.44 -14.13 -28.93
CA GLY A 428 3.33 -13.71 -30.00
C GLY A 428 4.82 -14.08 -29.85
N ALA A 429 5.15 -15.36 -29.71
CA ALA A 429 6.50 -15.90 -29.72
C ALA A 429 7.05 -16.11 -31.15
N GLY A 430 6.27 -15.80 -32.19
CA GLY A 430 6.76 -15.93 -33.56
C GLY A 430 5.83 -15.29 -34.60
N ALA A 431 5.62 -13.97 -34.53
CA ALA A 431 5.23 -13.11 -35.67
C ALA A 431 4.92 -11.65 -35.27
N ASP A 432 4.71 -11.33 -33.98
CA ASP A 432 4.34 -9.97 -33.54
C ASP A 432 5.52 -9.25 -32.85
N GLY A 433 6.43 -8.70 -33.66
CA GLY A 433 7.38 -7.65 -33.27
C GLY A 433 8.35 -7.98 -32.13
N ALA A 434 9.19 -7.00 -31.80
CA ALA A 434 10.17 -7.11 -30.72
C ALA A 434 9.50 -7.16 -29.34
N GLY A 435 10.03 -7.96 -28.42
CA GLY A 435 9.63 -8.05 -27.02
C GLY A 435 10.73 -7.62 -26.06
N GLU A 436 10.50 -7.72 -24.75
CA GLU A 436 11.46 -7.30 -23.71
C GLU A 436 12.85 -7.92 -23.88
N LEU A 437 12.90 -9.21 -24.27
CA LEU A 437 14.13 -9.98 -24.41
C LEU A 437 15.01 -9.54 -25.60
N ASP A 438 14.47 -8.78 -26.54
CA ASP A 438 15.22 -8.29 -27.71
C ASP A 438 16.02 -7.01 -27.37
N PHE A 439 15.73 -6.38 -26.23
CA PHE A 439 16.39 -5.17 -25.76
C PHE A 439 17.37 -5.46 -24.62
N THR A 440 18.37 -4.59 -24.46
CA THR A 440 19.20 -4.62 -23.25
C THR A 440 18.36 -4.16 -22.05
N PRO A 441 18.61 -4.63 -20.82
CA PRO A 441 17.86 -4.18 -19.64
C PRO A 441 17.91 -2.66 -19.43
N GLU A 442 19.01 -2.02 -19.81
CA GLU A 442 19.18 -0.56 -19.75
C GLU A 442 18.33 0.16 -20.82
N ASP A 443 18.34 -0.35 -22.07
CA ASP A 443 17.47 0.18 -23.13
C ASP A 443 16.00 0.00 -22.75
N TRP A 444 15.59 -1.16 -22.22
CA TRP A 444 14.21 -1.44 -21.84
C TRP A 444 13.71 -0.55 -20.70
N GLY A 445 14.53 -0.32 -19.67
CA GLY A 445 14.23 0.65 -18.62
C GLY A 445 14.09 2.08 -19.14
N THR A 446 14.92 2.45 -20.14
CA THR A 446 14.85 3.76 -20.80
C THR A 446 13.55 3.90 -21.61
N LEU A 447 13.12 2.84 -22.31
CA LEU A 447 11.84 2.79 -23.01
C LEU A 447 10.66 3.01 -22.06
N GLY A 448 10.62 2.30 -20.92
CA GLY A 448 9.55 2.46 -19.93
C GLY A 448 9.51 3.87 -19.33
N THR A 449 10.68 4.43 -19.00
CA THR A 449 10.81 5.80 -18.49
C THR A 449 10.33 6.83 -19.51
N SER A 450 10.53 6.58 -20.81
CA SER A 450 10.09 7.51 -21.87
C SER A 450 8.57 7.62 -21.98
N LEU A 451 7.81 6.55 -21.66
CA LEU A 451 6.35 6.58 -21.60
C LEU A 451 5.86 7.58 -20.55
N MET A 452 6.45 7.54 -19.35
CA MET A 452 6.14 8.48 -18.27
C MET A 452 6.58 9.90 -18.62
N ALA A 453 7.78 10.04 -19.19
CA ALA A 453 8.34 11.33 -19.57
C ALA A 453 7.45 12.08 -20.58
N ALA A 454 6.82 11.37 -21.53
CA ALA A 454 5.91 11.95 -22.51
C ALA A 454 4.65 12.55 -21.86
N GLY A 455 4.05 11.85 -20.89
CA GLY A 455 2.86 12.34 -20.20
C GLY A 455 3.15 13.38 -19.12
N VAL A 456 4.15 13.13 -18.26
CA VAL A 456 4.52 14.05 -17.16
C VAL A 456 5.00 15.41 -17.71
N LEU A 457 5.69 15.42 -18.86
CA LEU A 457 6.11 16.68 -19.48
C LEU A 457 4.92 17.55 -19.89
N VAL A 458 3.82 16.94 -20.37
CA VAL A 458 2.60 17.66 -20.73
C VAL A 458 1.87 18.12 -19.47
N ALA A 459 1.73 17.25 -18.46
CA ALA A 459 1.06 17.59 -17.19
C ALA A 459 1.74 18.75 -16.45
N LEU A 460 3.06 18.87 -16.53
CA LEU A 460 3.79 20.00 -15.92
C LEU A 460 3.69 21.30 -16.71
N ALA A 461 3.12 21.32 -17.92
CA ALA A 461 3.10 22.51 -18.78
C ALA A 461 2.31 23.69 -18.19
N GLU A 462 1.32 23.41 -17.33
CA GLU A 462 0.55 24.42 -16.59
C GLU A 462 1.11 24.72 -15.18
N GLY A 463 2.18 24.04 -14.76
CA GLY A 463 2.83 24.24 -13.48
C GLY A 463 3.00 22.93 -12.70
N VAL A 464 2.09 22.65 -11.79
CA VAL A 464 2.08 21.41 -11.00
C VAL A 464 1.23 20.38 -11.73
N ALA A 465 1.75 19.16 -11.89
CA ALA A 465 1.04 18.08 -12.56
C ALA A 465 -0.28 17.75 -11.84
N ASP A 466 -1.39 17.77 -12.57
CA ASP A 466 -2.71 17.46 -12.02
C ASP A 466 -2.83 15.96 -11.74
N PRO A 467 -3.30 15.54 -10.55
CA PRO A 467 -3.62 14.15 -10.28
C PRO A 467 -4.56 13.48 -11.31
N GLU A 468 -5.51 14.21 -11.90
CA GLU A 468 -6.44 13.66 -12.90
C GLU A 468 -5.74 13.33 -14.22
N GLU A 469 -4.85 14.21 -14.68
CA GLU A 469 -4.00 14.03 -15.85
C GLU A 469 -3.05 12.82 -15.70
N LEU A 470 -2.42 12.70 -14.53
CA LEU A 470 -1.57 11.56 -14.21
C LEU A 470 -2.38 10.26 -14.11
N SER A 471 -3.60 10.32 -13.59
CA SER A 471 -4.51 9.17 -13.53
C SER A 471 -4.93 8.70 -14.93
N ALA A 472 -5.25 9.63 -15.83
CA ALA A 472 -5.60 9.34 -17.22
C ALA A 472 -4.46 8.62 -17.96
N MET A 473 -3.23 9.11 -17.80
CA MET A 473 -2.03 8.44 -18.32
C MET A 473 -1.89 7.01 -17.78
N VAL A 474 -1.96 6.82 -16.46
CA VAL A 474 -1.80 5.49 -15.83
C VAL A 474 -2.90 4.54 -16.30
N LYS A 475 -4.13 5.03 -16.47
CA LYS A 475 -5.24 4.23 -16.99
C LYS A 475 -4.98 3.77 -18.43
N LEU A 476 -4.56 4.68 -19.31
CA LEU A 476 -4.20 4.35 -20.69
C LEU A 476 -3.11 3.28 -20.75
N LEU A 477 -2.04 3.45 -19.98
CA LEU A 477 -0.94 2.50 -19.97
C LEU A 477 -1.37 1.13 -19.43
N ARG A 478 -2.21 1.09 -18.38
CA ARG A 478 -2.75 -0.17 -17.85
C ARG A 478 -3.64 -0.86 -18.88
N GLU A 479 -4.49 -0.12 -19.58
CA GLU A 479 -5.31 -0.66 -20.67
C GLU A 479 -4.43 -1.21 -21.80
N ALA A 480 -3.45 -0.42 -22.24
CA ALA A 480 -2.50 -0.82 -23.27
C ALA A 480 -1.70 -2.08 -22.89
N SER A 481 -1.37 -2.27 -21.61
CA SER A 481 -0.68 -3.49 -21.14
C SER A 481 -1.48 -4.77 -21.37
N VAL A 482 -2.82 -4.68 -21.47
CA VAL A 482 -3.72 -5.82 -21.61
C VAL A 482 -4.24 -5.98 -23.03
N SER A 483 -4.66 -4.89 -23.67
CA SER A 483 -5.45 -4.93 -24.91
C SER A 483 -4.73 -4.38 -26.14
N HIS A 484 -3.54 -3.77 -26.01
CA HIS A 484 -2.89 -3.15 -27.17
C HIS A 484 -2.55 -4.21 -28.25
N PRO A 485 -2.81 -3.96 -29.54
CA PRO A 485 -2.61 -4.97 -30.59
C PRO A 485 -1.14 -5.38 -30.76
N ARG A 486 -0.20 -4.44 -30.58
CA ARG A 486 1.25 -4.69 -30.65
C ARG A 486 1.81 -5.26 -29.35
N ARG A 487 2.51 -6.40 -29.45
CA ARG A 487 3.19 -7.07 -28.31
C ARG A 487 4.21 -6.17 -27.63
N PHE A 488 5.05 -5.48 -28.42
CA PHE A 488 6.06 -4.54 -27.93
C PHE A 488 5.46 -3.54 -26.92
N ILE A 489 4.35 -2.89 -27.29
CA ILE A 489 3.69 -1.89 -26.44
C ILE A 489 3.00 -2.54 -25.22
N ARG A 490 2.38 -3.72 -25.37
CA ARG A 490 1.79 -4.44 -24.23
C ARG A 490 2.85 -4.77 -23.17
N GLU A 491 3.95 -5.38 -23.59
CA GLU A 491 5.04 -5.78 -22.68
C GLU A 491 5.72 -4.55 -22.07
N LEU A 492 5.94 -3.50 -22.88
CA LEU A 492 6.54 -2.26 -22.39
C LEU A 492 5.66 -1.57 -21.34
N ALA A 493 4.35 -1.46 -21.60
CA ALA A 493 3.41 -0.86 -20.65
C ALA A 493 3.19 -1.73 -19.39
N GLY A 494 3.30 -3.06 -19.52
CA GLY A 494 3.15 -4.00 -18.40
C GLY A 494 4.38 -4.10 -17.50
N SER A 495 5.59 -3.91 -18.05
CA SER A 495 6.87 -3.97 -17.31
C SER A 495 7.31 -2.62 -16.75
N SER A 496 6.74 -1.52 -17.22
CA SER A 496 7.07 -0.17 -16.74
C SER A 496 6.64 0.00 -15.28
N THR A 497 7.59 0.38 -14.42
CA THR A 497 7.27 0.90 -13.10
C THR A 497 6.57 2.25 -13.30
N PHE A 498 5.30 2.36 -12.92
CA PHE A 498 4.50 3.59 -12.99
C PHE A 498 4.99 4.69 -12.04
N GLU A 499 6.30 4.77 -11.81
CA GLU A 499 6.95 5.80 -11.01
C GLU A 499 7.12 7.04 -11.89
N THR A 500 6.35 8.08 -11.62
CA THR A 500 6.40 9.35 -12.36
C THR A 500 7.72 10.11 -12.15
N GLY A 501 8.52 9.73 -11.14
CA GLY A 501 9.77 10.39 -10.78
C GLY A 501 9.60 11.83 -10.28
N LEU A 502 8.36 12.27 -10.04
CA LEU A 502 8.02 13.62 -9.61
C LEU A 502 8.43 13.84 -8.15
N ARG A 503 9.36 14.78 -7.93
CA ARG A 503 9.59 15.38 -6.61
C ARG A 503 8.66 16.57 -6.40
N PRO A 504 8.27 16.91 -5.16
CA PRO A 504 7.36 18.02 -4.89
C PRO A 504 7.81 19.40 -5.44
N ASP A 505 9.10 19.57 -5.72
CA ASP A 505 9.74 20.79 -6.24
C ASP A 505 10.01 20.76 -7.76
N THR A 506 9.52 19.73 -8.48
CA THR A 506 9.80 19.56 -9.91
C THR A 506 9.05 20.61 -10.74
N THR A 507 9.78 21.42 -11.51
CA THR A 507 9.22 22.41 -12.44
C THR A 507 9.38 21.96 -13.88
N TYR A 508 8.49 22.41 -14.77
CA TYR A 508 8.55 22.15 -16.20
C TYR A 508 9.94 22.40 -16.81
N VAL A 509 10.56 23.54 -16.47
CA VAL A 509 11.88 23.94 -17.00
C VAL A 509 12.98 22.96 -16.60
N GLY A 510 12.95 22.47 -15.35
CA GLY A 510 13.92 21.49 -14.85
C GLY A 510 13.70 20.09 -15.43
N TYR A 511 12.45 19.71 -15.70
CA TYR A 511 12.09 18.38 -16.18
C TYR A 511 12.22 18.22 -17.70
N ARG A 512 11.98 19.30 -18.47
CA ARG A 512 11.96 19.27 -19.94
C ARG A 512 13.24 18.73 -20.57
N GLY A 513 14.41 19.18 -20.11
CA GLY A 513 15.70 18.76 -20.69
C GLY A 513 15.94 17.25 -20.56
N PRO A 514 15.91 16.69 -19.34
CA PRO A 514 16.03 15.26 -19.10
C PRO A 514 14.95 14.43 -19.82
N ALA A 515 13.68 14.83 -19.76
CA ALA A 515 12.57 14.10 -20.39
C ALA A 515 12.76 13.96 -21.91
N LEU A 516 13.10 15.05 -22.60
CA LEU A 516 13.34 15.02 -24.05
C LEU A 516 14.63 14.27 -24.42
N LYS A 517 15.60 14.18 -23.51
CA LYS A 517 16.78 13.33 -23.70
C LYS A 517 16.39 11.85 -23.63
N THR A 518 15.64 11.45 -22.61
CA THR A 518 15.15 10.07 -22.44
C THR A 518 14.28 9.62 -23.62
N ILE A 519 13.37 10.48 -24.11
CA ILE A 519 12.54 10.17 -25.28
C ILE A 519 13.39 9.94 -26.54
N ARG A 520 14.46 10.73 -26.73
CA ARG A 520 15.40 10.56 -27.85
C ARG A 520 16.20 9.27 -27.74
N GLU A 521 16.71 8.97 -26.56
CA GLU A 521 17.48 7.74 -26.29
C GLU A 521 16.61 6.49 -26.50
N ALA A 522 15.38 6.51 -25.98
CA ALA A 522 14.37 5.47 -26.20
C ALA A 522 14.06 5.28 -27.69
N THR A 523 13.80 6.38 -28.42
CA THR A 523 13.53 6.34 -29.87
C THR A 523 14.72 5.76 -30.64
N ALA A 524 15.96 6.13 -30.28
CA ALA A 524 17.16 5.62 -30.90
C ALA A 524 17.38 4.12 -30.60
N ALA A 525 17.02 3.66 -29.39
CA ALA A 525 17.04 2.25 -29.03
C ALA A 525 16.05 1.43 -29.86
N VAL A 526 14.80 1.88 -30.01
CA VAL A 526 13.82 1.22 -30.90
C VAL A 526 14.31 1.21 -32.34
N ALA A 527 14.81 2.33 -32.86
CA ALA A 527 15.30 2.40 -34.24
C ALA A 527 16.50 1.48 -34.53
N ARG A 528 17.32 1.19 -33.51
CA ARG A 528 18.48 0.29 -33.61
C ARG A 528 18.07 -1.17 -33.55
N THR A 529 17.16 -1.53 -32.64
CA THR A 529 16.84 -2.91 -32.29
C THR A 529 15.60 -3.44 -33.04
N ALA A 530 14.57 -2.59 -33.20
CA ALA A 530 13.26 -2.96 -33.73
C ALA A 530 12.70 -1.83 -34.64
N PRO A 531 13.30 -1.60 -35.82
CA PRO A 531 12.93 -0.47 -36.69
C PRO A 531 11.46 -0.52 -37.16
N GLU A 532 10.87 -1.71 -37.27
CA GLU A 532 9.46 -1.93 -37.61
C GLU A 532 8.48 -1.42 -36.54
N GLU A 533 8.88 -1.40 -35.27
CA GLU A 533 8.05 -0.92 -34.15
C GLU A 533 8.18 0.59 -33.91
N LEU A 534 9.15 1.25 -34.56
CA LEU A 534 9.44 2.69 -34.38
C LEU A 534 8.21 3.57 -34.64
N THR A 535 7.45 3.28 -35.70
CA THR A 535 6.27 4.08 -36.05
C THR A 535 5.16 3.93 -35.00
N GLY A 536 4.94 2.71 -34.52
CA GLY A 536 3.95 2.43 -33.47
C GLY A 536 4.33 3.05 -32.13
N PHE A 537 5.61 2.96 -31.76
CA PHE A 537 6.13 3.56 -30.54
C PHE A 537 5.97 5.09 -30.52
N ARG A 538 6.28 5.77 -31.63
CA ARG A 538 6.08 7.23 -31.77
C ARG A 538 4.61 7.62 -31.64
N ALA A 539 3.73 6.87 -32.29
CA ALA A 539 2.29 7.11 -32.21
C ALA A 539 1.79 6.95 -30.77
N PHE A 540 2.25 5.92 -30.06
CA PHE A 540 1.85 5.65 -28.68
C PHE A 540 2.35 6.72 -27.69
N LEU A 541 3.58 7.22 -27.83
CA LEU A 541 4.06 8.36 -27.03
C LEU A 541 3.21 9.62 -27.24
N MET A 542 2.75 9.85 -28.48
CA MET A 542 1.85 10.96 -28.79
C MET A 542 0.43 10.73 -28.25
N GLU A 543 -0.05 9.49 -28.23
CA GLU A 543 -1.33 9.11 -27.64
C GLU A 543 -1.34 9.36 -26.12
N ILE A 544 -0.26 9.00 -25.43
CA ILE A 544 -0.07 9.32 -24.01
C ILE A 544 -0.11 10.84 -23.79
N ALA A 545 0.69 11.60 -24.55
CA ALA A 545 0.73 13.06 -24.45
C ALA A 545 -0.63 13.71 -24.73
N THR A 546 -1.39 13.17 -25.69
CA THR A 546 -2.73 13.66 -26.04
C THR A 546 -3.74 13.33 -24.94
N THR A 547 -3.71 12.12 -24.39
CA THR A 547 -4.61 11.69 -23.31
C THR A 547 -4.42 12.52 -22.05
N VAL A 548 -3.18 12.89 -21.74
CA VAL A 548 -2.87 13.80 -20.64
C VAL A 548 -3.45 15.19 -20.91
N ALA A 549 -3.19 15.77 -22.09
CA ALA A 549 -3.73 17.09 -22.44
C ALA A 549 -5.26 17.13 -22.50
N ASP A 550 -5.91 16.02 -22.86
CA ASP A 550 -7.36 15.95 -23.01
C ASP A 550 -8.09 15.48 -21.73
N ALA A 551 -7.37 15.08 -20.67
CA ALA A 551 -7.97 14.65 -19.40
C ALA A 551 -8.91 15.72 -18.79
N ASN A 552 -8.51 16.99 -18.89
CA ASN A 552 -9.28 18.14 -18.41
C ASN A 552 -10.39 18.60 -19.39
N ASN A 553 -10.45 18.04 -20.59
CA ASN A 553 -11.56 18.25 -21.54
C ASN A 553 -12.76 17.33 -21.27
N GLU A 554 -12.53 16.15 -20.66
CA GLU A 554 -13.56 15.12 -20.44
C GLU A 554 -14.11 15.08 -19.00
N GLY A 555 -13.48 15.82 -18.07
CA GLY A 555 -13.79 15.80 -16.64
C GLY A 555 -14.83 16.84 -16.18
N GLY A 556 -16.12 16.60 -16.44
CA GLY A 556 -17.21 17.32 -15.78
C GLY A 556 -18.50 16.52 -15.80
N PHE A 557 -19.08 16.25 -14.63
CA PHE A 557 -20.43 15.67 -14.51
C PHE A 557 -21.41 16.60 -15.27
N PHE A 558 -21.83 16.20 -16.48
CA PHE A 558 -22.60 16.97 -17.50
C PHE A 558 -21.83 17.85 -18.52
N GLY A 559 -20.51 17.72 -18.69
CA GLY A 559 -19.77 18.51 -19.70
C GLY A 559 -19.65 20.00 -19.36
N LEU A 560 -19.99 20.38 -18.13
CA LEU A 560 -19.79 21.72 -17.57
C LEU A 560 -18.40 21.75 -16.93
N GLY A 561 -17.38 22.12 -17.69
CA GLY A 561 -16.00 22.25 -17.17
C GLY A 561 -14.87 22.13 -18.20
N ALA A 562 -15.16 21.70 -19.43
CA ALA A 562 -14.13 21.50 -20.46
C ALA A 562 -13.29 22.77 -20.68
N ARG A 563 -11.99 22.68 -20.40
CA ARG A 563 -11.02 23.75 -20.66
C ARG A 563 -10.28 23.43 -21.96
N PRO A 564 -10.42 24.26 -23.02
CA PRO A 564 -9.75 24.01 -24.28
C PRO A 564 -8.23 23.95 -24.09
N ARG A 565 -7.57 23.09 -24.87
CA ARG A 565 -6.12 22.89 -24.89
C ARG A 565 -5.36 24.22 -24.85
N VAL A 566 -4.47 24.36 -23.88
CA VAL A 566 -3.72 25.62 -23.70
C VAL A 566 -2.46 25.66 -24.59
N PRO A 567 -1.97 26.86 -24.95
CA PRO A 567 -0.76 27.00 -25.78
C PRO A 567 0.49 26.32 -25.21
N ASN A 568 0.61 26.21 -23.88
CA ASN A 568 1.78 25.62 -23.22
C ASN A 568 1.80 24.09 -23.33
N GLU A 569 0.64 23.43 -23.19
CA GLU A 569 0.49 21.98 -23.43
C GLU A 569 0.78 21.65 -24.89
N ALA A 570 0.25 22.46 -25.82
CA ALA A 570 0.53 22.29 -27.25
C ALA A 570 2.03 22.40 -27.55
N ALA A 571 2.74 23.34 -26.91
CA ALA A 571 4.19 23.47 -27.02
C ALA A 571 4.95 22.27 -26.40
N ALA A 572 4.44 21.69 -25.31
CA ALA A 572 5.00 20.50 -24.69
C ALA A 572 4.82 19.25 -25.57
N MET A 573 3.62 19.05 -26.12
CA MET A 573 3.34 17.98 -27.09
C MET A 573 4.21 18.10 -28.34
N GLU A 574 4.39 19.31 -28.84
CA GLU A 574 5.26 19.59 -29.99
C GLU A 574 6.73 19.28 -29.68
N ALA A 575 7.17 19.55 -28.45
CA ALA A 575 8.51 19.17 -27.99
C ALA A 575 8.67 17.65 -27.91
N VAL A 576 7.67 16.92 -27.41
CA VAL A 576 7.64 15.43 -27.41
C VAL A 576 7.73 14.93 -28.85
N ARG A 577 6.88 15.43 -29.75
CA ARG A 577 6.88 15.06 -31.18
C ARG A 577 8.25 15.26 -31.81
N THR A 578 8.87 16.41 -31.58
CA THR A 578 10.22 16.72 -32.10
C THR A 578 11.28 15.79 -31.52
N ALA A 579 11.20 15.45 -30.23
CA ALA A 579 12.15 14.53 -29.59
C ALA A 579 12.00 13.07 -30.08
N THR A 580 10.85 12.70 -30.63
CA THR A 580 10.69 11.38 -31.27
C THR A 580 11.32 11.30 -32.67
N LEU A 581 11.77 12.42 -33.26
CA LEU A 581 12.48 12.45 -34.53
C LEU A 581 13.98 12.20 -34.32
N LEU A 582 14.60 11.42 -35.20
CA LEU A 582 16.05 11.16 -35.19
C LEU A 582 16.75 12.29 -35.97
N ASP A 583 17.99 12.64 -35.59
CA ASP A 583 18.74 13.80 -36.13
C ASP A 583 18.86 13.87 -37.67
N ARG A 584 18.72 12.75 -38.40
CA ARG A 584 18.65 12.75 -39.88
C ARG A 584 17.37 13.37 -40.45
N GLN A 585 16.28 13.41 -39.69
CA GLN A 585 14.97 13.95 -40.10
C GLN A 585 14.73 15.40 -39.68
N LEU A 586 15.67 16.02 -38.93
CA LEU A 586 15.59 17.42 -38.52
C LEU A 586 16.29 18.39 -39.52
N ASN A 587 17.07 17.85 -40.46
CA ASN A 587 17.88 18.60 -41.44
C ASN A 587 17.43 18.39 -42.90
N GLY A 588 16.25 17.83 -43.14
CA GLY A 588 15.62 17.71 -44.45
C GLY A 588 14.22 18.27 -44.39
#